data_AF-A0A0W8E8S5-F1
#
_entry.id   AF-A0A0W8E8S5-F1
#
_cell.length_a   1.000
_cell.length_b   1.000
_cell.length_c   1.000
_cell.angle_alpha   90.00
_cell.angle_beta   90.00
_cell.angle_gamma   90.00
#
_symmetry.space_group_name_H-M   'P 1'
#
loop_
_entity.id
_entity.type
_entity.pdbx_description
1 polymer ?
#
loop_
_entity_poly.entity_id
_entity_poly.type
_entity_poly.pdbx_seq_one_letter_code
_entity_poly.pdbx_strand_id
1 'polypeptide(L)'
;MDSLNNHIREYKIQLSKGQIQKAYKGIMTFMSGLSTYMKGSYPGYTVSALYFGYMDMTYFAFTPTDLKIKKLKIAIVYLHEKGIFEVWLAGNNKKIQADYIELMSYKNIGKYKLSQVIPGVDSIIESTLVEKPDFDHAEELKKQITWKTIEFVNDITSILDELQRA
;
A
#
# COMPACT_ATOMS: atom_id res chain seq x y z
N MET A 1 20.69 7.45 26.13
CA MET A 1 20.59 7.32 24.67
C MET A 1 21.22 6.01 24.28
N ASP A 2 20.46 5.09 23.69
CA ASP A 2 21.05 3.90 23.09
C ASP A 2 21.91 4.30 21.90
N SER A 3 23.15 3.82 21.86
CA SER A 3 24.05 4.10 20.75
C SER A 3 23.67 3.26 19.53
N LEU A 4 24.00 3.71 18.32
CA LEU A 4 23.85 2.90 17.10
C LEU A 4 24.56 1.54 17.23
N ASN A 5 25.68 1.47 17.97
CA ASN A 5 26.36 0.21 18.25
C ASN A 5 25.51 -0.78 19.05
N ASN A 6 24.68 -0.30 19.98
CA ASN A 6 23.75 -1.16 20.72
C ASN A 6 22.68 -1.73 19.77
N HIS A 7 22.10 -0.90 18.91
CA HIS A 7 21.13 -1.34 17.90
C HIS A 7 21.74 -2.34 16.91
N ILE A 8 22.97 -2.12 16.44
CA ILE A 8 23.67 -3.05 15.54
C ILE A 8 23.96 -4.39 16.25
N ARG A 9 24.33 -4.36 17.54
CA ARG A 9 24.53 -5.59 18.32
C ARG A 9 23.22 -6.37 18.44
N GLU A 10 22.12 -5.70 18.77
CA GLU A 10 20.80 -6.33 18.85
C GLU A 10 20.35 -6.88 17.49
N TYR A 11 20.53 -6.11 16.42
CA TYR A 11 20.26 -6.56 15.05
C TYR A 11 21.01 -7.86 14.71
N LYS A 12 22.30 -7.95 15.06
CA LYS A 12 23.08 -9.18 14.85
C LYS A 12 22.54 -10.37 15.65
N ILE A 13 22.01 -10.15 16.86
CA ILE A 13 21.38 -11.19 17.68
C ILE A 13 20.06 -11.65 17.06
N GLN A 14 19.23 -10.73 16.56
CA GLN A 14 17.99 -11.11 15.89
C GLN A 14 18.26 -11.87 14.57
N LEU A 15 19.27 -11.44 13.81
CA LEU A 15 19.71 -12.17 12.63
C LEU A 15 20.26 -13.57 12.96
N SER A 16 20.97 -13.76 14.06
CA SER A 16 21.52 -15.09 14.39
C SER A 16 20.42 -16.12 14.67
N LYS A 17 19.22 -15.68 15.08
CA LYS A 17 18.03 -16.55 15.21
C LYS A 17 17.48 -17.03 13.87
N GLY A 18 17.77 -16.34 12.77
CA GLY A 18 17.45 -16.76 11.40
C GLY A 18 16.00 -16.60 10.94
N GLN A 19 15.04 -16.45 11.86
CA GLN A 19 13.62 -16.42 11.52
C GLN A 19 13.22 -15.12 10.81
N ILE A 20 13.76 -13.98 11.25
CA ILE A 20 13.45 -12.68 10.63
C ILE A 20 13.90 -12.64 9.16
N GLN A 21 15.03 -13.26 8.82
CA GLN A 21 15.48 -13.34 7.42
C GLN A 21 14.55 -14.20 6.56
N LYS A 22 14.08 -15.34 7.09
CA LYS A 22 13.15 -16.21 6.38
C LYS A 22 11.81 -15.50 6.14
N ALA A 23 11.26 -14.87 7.19
CA ALA A 23 10.02 -14.12 7.12
C ALA A 23 10.13 -12.95 6.13
N TYR A 24 11.15 -12.09 6.27
CA TYR A 24 11.31 -10.93 5.40
C TYR A 24 11.50 -11.34 3.93
N LYS A 25 12.32 -12.36 3.65
CA LYS A 25 12.47 -12.91 2.30
C LYS A 25 11.15 -13.46 1.76
N GLY A 26 10.38 -14.17 2.59
CA GLY A 26 9.06 -14.70 2.24
C GLY A 26 8.09 -13.59 1.85
N ILE A 27 8.00 -12.53 2.67
CA ILE A 27 7.16 -11.36 2.39
C ILE A 27 7.59 -10.68 1.08
N MET A 28 8.88 -10.47 0.85
CA MET A 28 9.36 -9.85 -0.40
C MET A 28 9.01 -10.70 -1.62
N THR A 29 9.19 -12.02 -1.51
CA THR A 29 8.84 -12.96 -2.59
C THR A 29 7.34 -12.92 -2.87
N PHE A 30 6.51 -12.93 -1.82
CA PHE A 30 5.06 -12.79 -1.95
C PHE A 30 4.68 -11.48 -2.63
N MET A 31 5.23 -10.35 -2.19
CA MET A 31 4.92 -9.02 -2.72
C MET A 31 5.32 -8.87 -4.20
N SER A 32 6.51 -9.34 -4.58
CA SER A 32 6.91 -9.37 -6.00
C SER A 32 6.03 -10.29 -6.84
N GLY A 33 5.63 -11.44 -6.28
CA GLY A 33 4.72 -12.37 -6.92
C GLY A 33 3.32 -11.78 -7.13
N LEU A 34 2.77 -11.12 -6.12
CA LEU A 34 1.49 -10.42 -6.18
C LEU A 34 1.52 -9.29 -7.23
N SER A 35 2.58 -8.47 -7.22
CA SER A 35 2.78 -7.39 -8.19
C SER A 35 2.78 -7.92 -9.63
N THR A 36 3.49 -9.02 -9.88
CA THR A 36 3.56 -9.67 -11.19
C THR A 36 2.21 -10.27 -11.59
N TYR A 37 1.53 -10.95 -10.67
CA TYR A 37 0.20 -11.53 -10.88
C TYR A 37 -0.83 -10.47 -11.30
N MET A 38 -0.87 -9.35 -10.57
CA MET A 38 -1.79 -8.25 -10.89
C MET A 38 -1.45 -7.57 -12.21
N LYS A 39 -0.16 -7.36 -12.51
CA LYS A 39 0.28 -6.81 -13.81
C LYS A 39 -0.18 -7.66 -14.99
N GLY A 40 -0.10 -8.99 -14.87
CA GLY A 40 -0.56 -9.92 -15.90
C GLY A 40 -2.09 -9.94 -16.05
N SER A 41 -2.82 -9.77 -14.95
CA SER A 41 -4.29 -9.82 -14.94
C SER A 41 -4.95 -8.52 -15.42
N TYR A 42 -4.25 -7.38 -15.34
CA TYR A 42 -4.81 -6.05 -15.64
C TYR A 42 -3.86 -5.21 -16.51
N PRO A 43 -3.83 -5.42 -17.84
CA PRO A 43 -2.89 -4.75 -18.74
C PRO A 43 -3.09 -3.22 -18.86
N GLY A 44 -4.28 -2.71 -18.51
CA GLY A 44 -4.57 -1.27 -18.47
C GLY A 44 -4.02 -0.53 -17.24
N TYR A 45 -3.37 -1.26 -16.33
CA TYR A 45 -2.80 -0.75 -15.09
C TYR A 45 -1.28 -0.68 -15.19
N THR A 46 -0.73 0.37 -14.58
CA THR A 46 0.71 0.53 -14.42
C THR A 46 1.13 0.01 -13.06
N VAL A 47 2.27 -0.69 -13.03
CA VAL A 47 2.82 -1.27 -11.80
C VAL A 47 4.21 -0.72 -11.56
N SER A 48 4.46 -0.18 -10.36
CA SER A 48 5.79 0.33 -10.00
C SER A 48 6.73 -0.81 -9.59
N ALA A 49 8.01 -0.47 -9.45
CA ALA A 49 8.93 -1.32 -8.71
C ALA A 49 8.47 -1.47 -7.25
N LEU A 50 8.92 -2.54 -6.60
CA LEU A 50 8.70 -2.77 -5.19
C LEU A 50 9.54 -1.82 -4.34
N TYR A 51 8.91 -1.12 -3.42
CA TYR A 51 9.58 -0.42 -2.33
C TYR A 51 9.72 -1.38 -1.15
N PHE A 52 10.95 -1.73 -0.81
CA PHE A 52 11.28 -2.69 0.25
C PHE A 52 11.06 -2.15 1.67
N GLY A 53 11.21 -0.83 1.84
CA GLY A 53 11.14 -0.14 3.12
C GLY A 53 12.23 -0.53 4.12
N TYR A 54 12.08 -0.01 5.33
CA TYR A 54 12.99 -0.19 6.46
C TYR A 54 12.42 -1.21 7.47
N MET A 55 11.69 -2.22 6.98
CA MET A 55 10.84 -3.12 7.77
C MET A 55 9.69 -2.39 8.52
N ASP A 56 9.36 -1.19 8.07
CA ASP A 56 8.17 -0.42 8.45
C ASP A 56 6.99 -0.82 7.55
N MET A 57 7.19 -0.72 6.24
CA MET A 57 6.23 -1.11 5.22
C MET A 57 6.93 -1.63 3.97
N THR A 58 6.24 -2.46 3.19
CA THR A 58 6.64 -2.80 1.83
C THR A 58 5.45 -2.55 0.92
N TYR A 59 5.67 -1.90 -0.22
CA TYR A 59 4.57 -1.60 -1.12
C TYR A 59 4.99 -1.55 -2.58
N PHE A 60 4.00 -1.63 -3.46
CA PHE A 60 4.13 -1.22 -4.85
C PHE A 60 2.86 -0.47 -5.27
N ALA A 61 2.99 0.41 -6.26
CA ALA A 61 1.85 1.08 -6.87
C ALA A 61 1.26 0.19 -7.98
N PHE A 62 -0.06 0.09 -8.02
CA PHE A 62 -0.85 -0.62 -9.02
C PHE A 62 -1.98 0.30 -9.49
N THR A 63 -1.71 1.15 -10.47
CA THR A 63 -2.54 2.34 -10.75
C THR A 63 -3.11 2.30 -12.17
N PRO A 64 -4.44 2.43 -12.34
CA PRO A 64 -5.06 2.56 -13.66
C PRO A 64 -4.64 3.87 -14.33
N THR A 65 -4.68 3.90 -15.65
CA THR A 65 -4.20 5.04 -16.45
C THR A 65 -4.91 6.35 -16.08
N ASP A 66 -6.21 6.32 -15.81
CA ASP A 66 -7.00 7.53 -15.50
C ASP A 66 -6.56 8.21 -14.21
N LEU A 67 -6.28 7.43 -13.16
CA LEU A 67 -5.73 7.95 -11.91
C LEU A 67 -4.31 8.48 -12.09
N LYS A 68 -3.50 7.81 -12.92
CA LYS A 68 -2.14 8.25 -13.21
C LYS A 68 -2.12 9.62 -13.91
N ILE A 69 -3.05 9.88 -14.82
CA ILE A 69 -3.20 11.20 -15.49
C ILE A 69 -3.54 12.28 -14.46
N LYS A 70 -4.38 11.96 -13.48
CA LYS A 70 -4.71 12.81 -12.33
C LYS A 70 -3.55 12.95 -11.32
N LYS A 71 -2.38 12.37 -11.60
CA LYS A 71 -1.19 12.29 -10.74
C LYS A 71 -1.46 11.64 -9.38
N LEU A 72 -2.42 10.70 -9.36
CA LEU A 72 -2.76 9.85 -8.23
C LEU A 72 -2.15 8.46 -8.43
N LYS A 73 -2.00 7.73 -7.33
CA LYS A 73 -1.50 6.36 -7.29
C LYS A 73 -2.34 5.52 -6.34
N ILE A 74 -2.47 4.24 -6.66
CA ILE A 74 -3.02 3.23 -5.75
C ILE A 74 -1.85 2.39 -5.26
N ALA A 75 -1.56 2.44 -3.96
CA ALA A 75 -0.48 1.68 -3.35
C ALA A 75 -1.05 0.49 -2.57
N ILE A 76 -0.52 -0.70 -2.80
CA ILE A 76 -0.83 -1.90 -2.02
C ILE A 76 0.30 -2.08 -1.02
N VAL A 77 -0.01 -1.96 0.27
CA VAL A 77 0.96 -1.82 1.35
C VAL A 77 0.84 -2.99 2.30
N TYR A 78 1.96 -3.64 2.59
CA TYR A 78 2.09 -4.52 3.75
C TYR A 78 2.76 -3.76 4.89
N LEU A 79 2.06 -3.59 6.00
CA LEU A 79 2.58 -2.97 7.22
C LEU A 79 3.20 -4.06 8.09
N HIS A 80 4.53 -4.07 8.21
CA HIS A 80 5.27 -5.18 8.84
C HIS A 80 4.96 -5.34 10.32
N GLU A 81 4.96 -4.25 11.08
CA GLU A 81 4.71 -4.28 12.52
C GLU A 81 3.29 -4.74 12.85
N LYS A 82 2.30 -4.29 12.06
CA LYS A 82 0.90 -4.69 12.24
C LYS A 82 0.59 -6.07 11.65
N GLY A 83 1.36 -6.52 10.67
CA GLY A 83 1.13 -7.76 9.95
C GLY A 83 -0.12 -7.74 9.06
N ILE A 84 -0.49 -6.58 8.50
CA ILE A 84 -1.72 -6.39 7.72
C ILE A 84 -1.46 -5.85 6.32
N PHE A 85 -2.40 -6.09 5.41
CA PHE A 85 -2.44 -5.44 4.11
C PHE A 85 -3.44 -4.29 4.08
N GLU A 86 -2.99 -3.17 3.53
CA GLU A 86 -3.80 -1.98 3.26
C GLU A 86 -3.68 -1.58 1.79
N VAL A 87 -4.67 -0.82 1.31
CA VAL A 87 -4.64 -0.11 0.04
C VAL A 87 -4.80 1.37 0.29
N TRP A 88 -3.92 2.15 -0.33
CA TRP A 88 -3.92 3.60 -0.18
C TRP A 88 -4.14 4.28 -1.54
N LEU A 89 -5.00 5.30 -1.55
CA LEU A 89 -4.92 6.34 -2.57
C LEU A 89 -3.83 7.32 -2.15
N ALA A 90 -2.86 7.62 -3.00
CA ALA A 90 -1.75 8.52 -2.71
C ALA A 90 -1.56 9.56 -3.82
N GLY A 91 -1.11 10.76 -3.44
CA GLY A 91 -0.67 11.78 -4.39
C GLY A 91 0.75 11.49 -4.91
N ASN A 92 1.07 11.89 -6.14
CA ASN A 92 2.45 11.74 -6.63
C ASN A 92 3.45 12.67 -5.91
N ASN A 93 2.96 13.70 -5.23
CA ASN A 93 3.73 14.56 -4.34
C ASN A 93 2.83 15.17 -3.25
N LYS A 94 3.45 15.78 -2.24
CA LYS A 94 2.76 16.38 -1.08
C LYS A 94 1.76 17.48 -1.44
N LYS A 95 2.03 18.27 -2.49
CA LYS A 95 1.08 19.30 -2.94
C LYS A 95 -0.20 18.66 -3.46
N ILE A 96 -0.08 17.69 -4.36
CA ILE A 96 -1.23 16.95 -4.92
C ILE A 96 -1.99 16.23 -3.80
N GLN A 97 -1.27 15.62 -2.86
CA GLN A 97 -1.88 14.99 -1.69
C GLN A 97 -2.74 16.00 -0.91
N ALA A 98 -2.18 17.16 -0.56
CA ALA A 98 -2.91 18.21 0.15
C ALA A 98 -4.13 18.71 -0.63
N ASP A 99 -3.96 19.00 -1.92
CA ASP A 99 -5.04 19.50 -2.80
C ASP A 99 -6.23 18.50 -2.84
N TYR A 100 -5.95 17.18 -2.93
CA TYR A 100 -7.00 16.16 -2.93
C TYR A 100 -7.60 15.91 -1.55
N ILE A 101 -6.82 15.98 -0.47
CA ILE A 101 -7.36 15.89 0.90
C ILE A 101 -8.34 17.04 1.15
N GLU A 102 -7.97 18.26 0.77
CA GLU A 102 -8.85 19.43 0.89
C GLU A 102 -10.13 19.23 0.07
N LEU A 103 -10.01 18.85 -1.20
CA LEU A 103 -11.16 18.59 -2.08
C LEU A 103 -12.12 17.53 -1.52
N MET A 104 -11.58 16.46 -0.93
CA MET A 104 -12.37 15.36 -0.38
C MET A 104 -12.92 15.64 1.04
N SER A 105 -12.35 16.60 1.78
CA SER A 105 -12.74 16.90 3.16
C SER A 105 -14.20 17.39 3.29
N TYR A 106 -14.76 17.93 2.22
CA TYR A 106 -16.11 18.48 2.18
C TYR A 106 -17.16 17.52 1.60
N LYS A 107 -16.81 16.25 1.39
CA LYS A 107 -17.59 15.32 0.57
C LYS A 107 -17.80 13.98 1.28
N ASN A 108 -18.86 13.27 0.89
CA ASN A 108 -19.13 11.94 1.39
C ASN A 108 -18.21 10.93 0.71
N ILE A 109 -17.16 10.49 1.40
CA ILE A 109 -16.22 9.45 0.96
C ILE A 109 -16.68 8.03 1.37
N GLY A 110 -17.93 7.89 1.80
CA GLY A 110 -18.55 6.61 2.16
C GLY A 110 -17.88 5.93 3.35
N LYS A 111 -17.45 4.68 3.16
CA LYS A 111 -16.82 3.83 4.19
C LYS A 111 -15.35 4.16 4.44
N TYR A 112 -14.76 5.03 3.63
CA TYR A 112 -13.33 5.31 3.64
C TYR A 112 -12.95 6.38 4.64
N LYS A 113 -11.71 6.33 5.12
CA LYS A 113 -11.14 7.33 6.01
C LYS A 113 -10.14 8.18 5.24
N LEU A 114 -10.30 9.51 5.33
CA LEU A 114 -9.26 10.43 4.89
C LEU A 114 -8.08 10.32 5.85
N SER A 115 -6.89 10.24 5.27
CA SER A 115 -5.65 10.25 6.02
C SER A 115 -5.35 11.64 6.55
N GLN A 116 -4.58 11.69 7.64
CA GLN A 116 -3.97 12.92 8.13
C GLN A 116 -2.59 13.06 7.49
N VAL A 117 -2.22 14.27 7.04
CA VAL A 117 -0.89 14.53 6.48
C VAL A 117 0.16 14.44 7.59
N ILE A 118 0.74 13.26 7.77
CA ILE A 118 1.79 12.98 8.77
C ILE A 118 3.09 12.67 8.03
N PRO A 119 4.26 13.13 8.50
CA PRO A 119 5.55 12.79 7.90
C PRO A 119 5.73 11.26 7.80
N GLY A 120 5.93 10.76 6.58
CA GLY A 120 6.12 9.33 6.30
C GLY A 120 4.86 8.60 5.82
N VAL A 121 3.70 9.26 5.81
CA VAL A 121 2.43 8.71 5.29
C VAL A 121 1.94 9.59 4.13
N ASP A 122 2.11 9.10 2.90
CA ASP A 122 1.73 9.82 1.68
C ASP A 122 0.30 9.45 1.20
N SER A 123 -0.54 8.88 2.07
CA SER A 123 -1.91 8.50 1.76
C SER A 123 -2.87 9.71 1.79
N ILE A 124 -3.89 9.65 0.95
CA ILE A 124 -5.08 10.51 0.90
C ILE A 124 -6.23 9.73 1.53
N ILE A 125 -6.45 8.49 1.10
CA ILE A 125 -7.41 7.55 1.67
C ILE A 125 -6.70 6.24 1.97
N GLU A 126 -7.07 5.60 3.07
CA GLU A 126 -6.57 4.28 3.47
C GLU A 126 -7.73 3.30 3.67
N SER A 127 -7.52 2.04 3.32
CA SER A 127 -8.46 0.96 3.60
C SER A 127 -7.74 -0.36 3.85
N THR A 128 -8.17 -1.10 4.87
CA THR A 128 -7.62 -2.42 5.17
C THR A 128 -8.12 -3.46 4.16
N LEU A 129 -7.19 -4.14 3.50
CA LEU A 129 -7.48 -5.25 2.60
C LEU A 129 -7.59 -6.56 3.38
N VAL A 130 -6.58 -6.87 4.21
CA VAL A 130 -6.50 -8.14 4.94
C VAL A 130 -5.88 -7.91 6.32
N GLU A 131 -6.65 -8.13 7.38
CA GLU A 131 -6.21 -7.96 8.77
C GLU A 131 -5.34 -9.11 9.29
N LYS A 132 -5.49 -10.31 8.72
CA LYS A 132 -4.76 -11.51 9.11
C LYS A 132 -4.40 -12.31 7.86
N PRO A 133 -3.33 -11.93 7.15
CA PRO A 133 -2.92 -12.62 5.94
C PRO A 133 -2.42 -14.03 6.26
N ASP A 134 -2.88 -14.98 5.47
CA ASP A 134 -2.39 -16.36 5.50
C ASP A 134 -1.38 -16.56 4.36
N PHE A 135 -0.09 -16.53 4.70
CA PHE A 135 0.98 -16.69 3.72
C PHE A 135 1.19 -18.16 3.29
N ASP A 136 0.64 -19.13 4.02
CA ASP A 136 0.70 -20.55 3.63
C ASP A 136 -0.33 -20.85 2.51
N HIS A 137 -1.38 -20.03 2.40
CA HIS A 137 -2.37 -20.03 1.30
C HIS A 137 -2.15 -18.84 0.35
N ALA A 138 -0.94 -18.74 -0.19
CA ALA A 138 -0.49 -17.55 -0.93
C ALA A 138 -1.33 -17.22 -2.18
N GLU A 139 -1.86 -18.21 -2.91
CA GLU A 139 -2.65 -17.96 -4.11
C GLU A 139 -4.04 -17.39 -3.78
N GLU A 140 -4.68 -17.89 -2.71
CA GLU A 140 -5.92 -17.37 -2.16
C GLU A 140 -5.73 -15.94 -1.65
N LEU A 141 -4.64 -15.71 -0.91
CA LEU A 141 -4.31 -14.38 -0.40
C LEU A 141 -4.09 -13.37 -1.53
N LYS A 142 -3.39 -13.75 -2.62
CA LYS A 142 -3.22 -12.88 -3.80
C LYS A 142 -4.56 -12.52 -4.43
N LYS A 143 -5.45 -13.50 -4.61
CA LYS A 143 -6.80 -13.28 -5.17
C LYS A 143 -7.62 -12.33 -4.29
N GLN A 144 -7.61 -12.54 -2.98
CA GLN A 144 -8.31 -11.70 -2.02
C GLN A 144 -7.84 -10.25 -2.08
N ILE A 145 -6.51 -10.03 -2.02
CA ILE A 145 -5.90 -8.70 -2.12
C ILE A 145 -6.26 -8.03 -3.45
N THR A 146 -6.16 -8.78 -4.55
CA THR A 146 -6.45 -8.28 -5.89
C THR A 146 -7.91 -7.83 -5.99
N TRP A 147 -8.86 -8.68 -5.62
CA TRP A 147 -10.29 -8.37 -5.71
C TRP A 147 -10.66 -7.13 -4.90
N LYS A 148 -10.24 -7.06 -3.63
CA LYS A 148 -10.49 -5.91 -2.76
C LYS A 148 -9.81 -4.64 -3.26
N THR A 149 -8.63 -4.75 -3.87
CA THR A 149 -7.96 -3.61 -4.49
C THR A 149 -8.78 -3.07 -5.68
N ILE A 150 -9.32 -3.94 -6.52
CA ILE A 150 -10.14 -3.51 -7.66
C ILE A 150 -11.45 -2.87 -7.19
N GLU A 151 -12.10 -3.43 -6.17
CA GLU A 151 -13.25 -2.79 -5.51
C GLU A 151 -12.89 -1.37 -5.04
N PHE A 152 -11.78 -1.22 -4.33
CA PHE A 152 -11.28 0.08 -3.90
C PHE A 152 -11.04 1.06 -5.07
N VAL A 153 -10.39 0.61 -6.15
CA VAL A 153 -10.15 1.46 -7.33
C VAL A 153 -11.46 1.94 -7.96
N ASN A 154 -12.45 1.06 -8.08
CA ASN A 154 -13.75 1.42 -8.63
C ASN A 154 -14.47 2.46 -7.76
N ASP A 155 -14.49 2.24 -6.44
CA ASP A 155 -15.10 3.17 -5.50
C ASP A 155 -14.42 4.56 -5.57
N ILE A 156 -13.08 4.60 -5.55
CA ILE A 156 -12.32 5.85 -5.65
C ILE A 156 -12.58 6.56 -6.98
N THR A 157 -12.66 5.82 -8.08
CA THR A 157 -12.96 6.41 -9.40
C THR A 157 -14.35 7.03 -9.41
N SER A 158 -15.35 6.34 -8.85
CA SER A 158 -16.71 6.88 -8.71
C SER A 158 -16.74 8.16 -7.86
N ILE A 159 -16.05 8.16 -6.71
CA ILE A 159 -15.95 9.35 -5.84
C ILE A 159 -15.31 10.51 -6.63
N LEU A 160 -14.21 10.27 -7.34
CA LEU A 160 -13.53 11.31 -8.11
C LEU A 160 -14.36 11.87 -9.27
N ASP A 161 -15.16 11.03 -9.93
CA ASP A 161 -16.04 11.46 -11.02
C ASP A 161 -17.20 12.31 -10.51
N GLU A 162 -17.75 11.99 -9.34
CA GLU A 162 -18.74 12.82 -8.65
C GLU A 162 -18.17 14.19 -8.26
N LEU A 163 -16.89 14.25 -7.86
CA LEU A 163 -16.22 15.53 -7.57
C LEU A 163 -16.09 16.44 -8.79
N GLN A 164 -16.00 15.89 -10.00
CA GLN A 164 -15.88 16.69 -11.23
C GLN A 164 -17.22 17.23 -11.74
N ARG A 165 -18.34 16.70 -11.24
CA ARG A 165 -19.71 17.09 -11.65
C ARG A 165 -20.35 18.12 -10.71
N ALA A 166 -19.74 18.38 -9.55
CA ALA A 166 -20.23 19.29 -8.51
C ALA A 166 -19.48 20.62 -8.55
#